data_AF-A0A2V7X2A4-F1
#
_entry.id   AF-A0A2V7X2A4-F1
#
_cell.length_a   1.000
_cell.length_b   1.000
_cell.length_c   1.000
_cell.angle_alpha   90.00
_cell.angle_beta   90.00
_cell.angle_gamma   90.00
#
_symmetry.space_group_name_H-M   'P 1'
#
loop_
_entity.id
_entity.type
_entity.pdbx_description
1 polymer ?
#
loop_
_entity_poly.entity_id
_entity_poly.type
_entity_poly.pdbx_seq_one_letter_code
_entity_poly.pdbx_strand_id
1 'polypeptide(L)'
;MVGVACGGHHAYRVYDPYYTDYHQWNGDEDYYYRQWADETRRDPHRDFRRLPPRDQKEYWTWRHNHGDHDRNRDHDRDHDRR
;
A
#
# COMPACT_ATOMS: atom_id res chain seq x y z
N MET A 1 21.59 31.01 -1.43
CA MET A 1 21.61 29.58 -1.09
C MET A 1 20.65 29.34 0.07
N VAL A 2 19.39 28.99 -0.22
CA VAL A 2 18.41 28.63 0.82
C VAL A 2 18.51 27.12 0.98
N GLY A 3 19.24 26.68 2.00
CA GLY A 3 19.23 25.29 2.43
C GLY A 3 17.89 24.99 3.09
N VAL A 4 16.98 24.36 2.36
CA VAL A 4 15.81 23.71 2.96
C VAL A 4 16.30 22.39 3.54
N ALA A 5 16.74 22.42 4.79
CA ALA A 5 16.62 21.24 5.63
C ALA A 5 15.15 21.08 6.03
N CYS A 6 14.73 19.83 6.24
CA CYS A 6 13.47 19.36 6.82
C CYS A 6 12.45 18.82 5.81
N GLY A 7 12.34 17.49 5.82
CA GLY A 7 11.35 16.72 5.10
C GLY A 7 11.77 15.27 5.09
N GLY A 8 12.12 14.71 6.26
CA GLY A 8 12.19 13.26 6.36
C GLY A 8 10.84 12.74 5.91
N HIS A 9 10.78 12.12 4.73
CA HIS A 9 9.71 11.21 4.43
C HIS A 9 9.90 10.09 5.46
N HIS A 10 9.27 10.22 6.63
CA HIS A 10 9.30 9.21 7.69
C HIS A 10 8.46 8.03 7.18
N ALA A 11 8.98 7.36 6.16
CA ALA A 11 8.47 6.11 5.67
C ALA A 11 8.71 5.10 6.78
N TYR A 12 7.66 4.78 7.53
CA TYR A 12 7.74 3.75 8.56
C TYR A 12 7.29 2.42 7.97
N ARG A 13 7.93 1.34 8.40
CA ARG A 13 7.55 0.00 7.96
C ARG A 13 6.41 -0.50 8.84
N VAL A 14 5.33 -0.94 8.21
CA VAL A 14 4.24 -1.65 8.85
C VAL A 14 4.37 -3.11 8.48
N TYR A 15 4.43 -3.96 9.50
CA TYR A 15 4.39 -5.39 9.29
C TYR A 15 2.94 -5.84 9.20
N ASP A 16 2.59 -6.49 8.09
CA ASP A 16 1.30 -7.14 7.94
C ASP A 16 1.42 -8.63 8.32
N PRO A 17 0.81 -9.06 9.45
CA PRO A 17 0.87 -10.45 9.87
C PRO A 17 -0.05 -11.37 9.06
N TYR A 18 -0.98 -10.83 8.25
CA TYR A 18 -1.95 -11.64 7.52
C TYR A 18 -1.37 -12.23 6.23
N TYR A 19 -0.57 -11.44 5.51
CA TYR A 19 0.15 -11.79 4.29
C TYR A 19 1.64 -11.99 4.54
N THR A 20 2.11 -11.75 5.78
CA THR A 20 3.53 -11.88 6.16
C THR A 20 4.41 -10.95 5.32
N ASP A 21 3.93 -9.75 5.04
CA ASP A 21 4.59 -8.76 4.18
C ASP A 21 5.02 -7.52 4.97
N TYR A 22 6.00 -6.79 4.44
CA TYR A 22 6.50 -5.55 5.01
C TYR A 22 6.16 -4.37 4.11
N HIS A 23 5.13 -3.63 4.47
CA HIS A 23 4.71 -2.45 3.74
C HIS A 23 5.45 -1.21 4.22
N GLN A 24 5.94 -0.41 3.28
CA GLN A 24 6.50 0.91 3.59
C GLN A 24 5.40 1.95 3.51
N TRP A 25 5.08 2.54 4.65
CA TRP A 25 4.12 3.65 4.74
C TRP A 25 4.79 4.95 4.30
N ASN A 26 4.94 5.11 2.99
CA ASN A 26 5.47 6.31 2.36
C ASN A 26 4.34 7.28 1.96
N GLY A 27 4.66 8.33 1.19
CA GLY A 27 3.65 9.29 0.71
C GLY A 27 2.63 8.68 -0.27
N ASP A 28 3.04 7.67 -1.05
CA ASP A 28 2.12 6.94 -1.92
C ASP A 28 1.11 6.13 -1.10
N GLU A 29 1.57 5.54 0.02
CA GLU A 29 0.71 4.77 0.92
C GLU A 29 -0.37 5.63 1.59
N ASP A 30 -0.07 6.90 1.88
CA ASP A 30 -1.07 7.86 2.35
C ASP A 30 -2.17 8.09 1.30
N TYR A 31 -1.80 8.21 0.03
CA TYR A 31 -2.76 8.36 -1.07
C TYR A 31 -3.67 7.14 -1.18
N TYR A 32 -3.09 5.93 -1.19
CA TYR A 32 -3.84 4.67 -1.23
C TYR A 32 -4.75 4.49 -0.02
N TYR A 33 -4.27 4.84 1.17
CA TYR A 33 -5.07 4.79 2.39
C TYR A 33 -6.29 5.71 2.32
N ARG A 34 -6.10 6.95 1.85
CA ARG A 34 -7.19 7.92 1.68
C ARG A 34 -8.20 7.47 0.64
N GLN A 35 -7.75 6.87 -0.47
CA GLN A 35 -8.62 6.32 -1.50
C GLN A 35 -9.47 5.17 -0.95
N TRP A 36 -8.85 4.19 -0.28
CA TRP A 36 -9.57 3.10 0.38
C TRP A 36 -10.58 3.62 1.41
N ALA A 37 -10.22 4.64 2.19
CA ALA A 37 -11.11 5.25 3.17
C ALA A 37 -12.33 5.90 2.50
N ASP A 38 -12.14 6.60 1.38
CA ASP A 38 -13.24 7.18 0.60
C ASP A 38 -14.18 6.07 0.04
N GLU A 39 -13.61 5.04 -0.58
CA GLU A 39 -14.37 3.92 -1.15
C GLU A 39 -15.18 3.16 -0.10
N THR A 40 -14.60 2.93 1.07
CA THR A 40 -15.25 2.21 2.18
C THR A 40 -16.09 3.12 3.09
N ARG A 41 -16.19 4.42 2.78
CA ARG A 41 -16.86 5.46 3.59
C ARG A 41 -16.35 5.48 5.04
N ARG A 42 -15.05 5.30 5.20
CA ARG A 42 -14.33 5.36 6.48
C ARG A 42 -13.67 6.72 6.63
N ASP A 43 -13.25 7.00 7.87
CA ASP A 43 -12.62 8.27 8.21
C ASP A 43 -11.15 8.27 7.75
N PRO A 44 -10.77 9.13 6.77
CA PRO A 44 -9.41 9.14 6.21
C PRO A 44 -8.38 9.72 7.17
N HIS A 45 -8.82 10.44 8.22
CA HIS A 45 -7.93 11.00 9.24
C HIS A 45 -7.67 10.04 10.39
N ARG A 46 -8.36 8.90 10.43
CA ARG A 46 -8.16 7.90 11.47
C ARG A 46 -6.85 7.16 11.23
N ASP A 47 -6.02 7.04 12.26
CA ASP A 47 -4.79 6.25 12.17
C ASP A 47 -5.07 4.78 11.89
N PHE A 48 -4.35 4.19 10.92
CA PHE A 48 -4.41 2.76 10.60
C PHE A 48 -4.22 1.88 11.84
N ARG A 49 -3.30 2.26 12.74
CA ARG A 49 -3.00 1.53 13.99
C ARG A 49 -4.15 1.55 15.01
N ARG A 50 -5.12 2.46 14.85
CA ARG A 50 -6.31 2.60 15.71
C ARG A 50 -7.55 1.97 15.08
N LEU A 51 -7.43 1.40 13.87
CA LEU A 51 -8.49 0.63 13.24
C LEU A 51 -8.63 -0.73 13.92
N PRO A 52 -9.85 -1.27 14.03
CA PRO A 52 -10.03 -2.63 14.50
C PRO A 52 -9.36 -3.62 13.52
N PRO A 53 -8.93 -4.80 14.00
CA PRO A 53 -8.16 -5.77 13.19
C PRO A 53 -8.91 -6.23 11.94
N ARG A 54 -10.26 -6.23 11.97
CA ARG A 54 -11.08 -6.52 10.79
C ARG A 54 -10.84 -5.52 9.65
N ASP A 55 -10.77 -4.24 9.99
CA ASP A 55 -10.65 -3.16 9.01
C ASP A 55 -9.21 -3.07 8.48
N GLN A 56 -8.22 -3.33 9.34
CA GLN A 56 -6.82 -3.47 8.93
C GLN A 56 -6.68 -4.58 7.89
N LYS A 57 -7.29 -5.74 8.14
CA LYS A 57 -7.31 -6.85 7.18
C LYS A 57 -7.98 -6.46 5.86
N GLU A 58 -9.11 -5.73 5.89
CA GLU A 58 -9.76 -5.28 4.65
C GLU A 58 -8.87 -4.33 3.83
N TYR A 59 -8.21 -3.37 4.50
CA TYR A 59 -7.24 -2.49 3.83
C TYR A 59 -6.11 -3.29 3.18
N TRP A 60 -5.51 -4.27 3.86
CA TRP A 60 -4.45 -5.09 3.29
C TRP A 60 -4.94 -5.92 2.09
N THR A 61 -6.12 -6.53 2.19
CA THR A 61 -6.73 -7.24 1.05
C THR A 61 -6.93 -6.30 -0.15
N TRP A 62 -7.45 -5.09 0.08
CA TRP A 62 -7.63 -4.09 -0.97
C TRP A 62 -6.28 -3.64 -1.54
N ARG A 63 -5.26 -3.43 -0.70
CA ARG A 63 -3.91 -3.05 -1.12
C ARG A 63 -3.23 -4.08 -2.01
N HIS A 64 -3.39 -5.36 -1.69
CA HIS A 64 -2.90 -6.45 -2.54
C HIS A 64 -3.66 -6.50 -3.86
N ASN A 65 -4.99 -6.34 -3.84
CA ASN A 65 -5.79 -6.31 -5.07
C ASN A 65 -5.40 -5.13 -6.00
N HIS A 66 -5.11 -3.96 -5.42
CA HIS A 66 -4.74 -2.76 -6.18
C HIS A 66 -3.25 -2.70 -6.55
N GLY A 67 -2.38 -3.44 -5.85
CA GLY A 67 -0.93 -3.46 -6.07
C GLY A 67 -0.41 -4.58 -6.97
N ASP A 68 -1.13 -5.69 -7.14
CA ASP A 68 -0.67 -6.87 -7.90
C ASP A 68 -0.99 -6.83 -9.41
N HIS A 69 -1.57 -5.73 -9.91
CA HIS A 69 -1.96 -5.62 -11.33
C HIS A 69 -0.79 -5.64 -12.33
N ASP A 70 0.46 -5.68 -11.88
CA ASP A 70 1.65 -5.72 -12.73
C ASP A 70 2.29 -7.12 -12.89
N ARG A 71 1.81 -8.17 -12.20
CA ARG A 71 2.52 -9.48 -12.20
C ARG A 71 2.06 -10.50 -13.22
N ASN A 72 1.02 -10.23 -14.02
CA ASN A 72 0.46 -11.24 -14.93
C ASN A 72 0.66 -10.93 -16.43
N ARG A 73 1.72 -10.21 -16.81
CA ARG A 73 1.94 -9.85 -18.23
C ARG A 73 3.16 -10.48 -18.91
N ASP A 74 3.90 -11.37 -18.24
CA ASP A 74 5.17 -11.90 -18.76
C ASP A 74 5.25 -13.44 -18.86
N HIS A 75 4.12 -14.16 -18.89
CA HIS A 75 4.11 -15.63 -19.07
C HIS A 75 3.88 -16.12 -20.52
N ASP A 76 4.00 -15.25 -21.52
CA ASP A 76 3.83 -15.59 -22.95
C ASP A 76 5.08 -15.31 -23.80
N ARG A 77 6.28 -15.65 -23.30
CA ARG A 77 7.53 -15.63 -24.09
C ARG A 77 8.21 -17.00 -24.12
N ASP A 78 7.46 -18.05 -24.42
CA ASP A 78 8.06 -19.30 -24.90
C ASP A 78 7.19 -19.88 -26.03
N HIS A 79 7.03 -19.08 -27.08
CA HIS A 79 6.56 -19.57 -28.37
C HIS A 79 7.59 -19.17 -29.43
N ASP A 80 8.27 -20.20 -29.93
CA ASP A 80 8.85 -20.29 -31.27
C ASP A 80 10.24 -19.69 -31.53
N ARG A 81 11.24 -20.57 -31.73
CA ARG A 81 12.03 -20.70 -32.98
C ARG A 81 13.15 -21.75 -32.87
N ARG A 82 12.97 -22.92 -33.50
CA ARG A 82 14.07 -23.72 -34.06
C ARG A 82 13.63 -24.40 -35.36
#